data_AF-A0A8K0SK28-F1
#
_entry.id   AF-A0A8K0SK28-F1
#
_cell.length_a   1.000
_cell.length_b   1.000
_cell.length_c   1.000
_cell.angle_alpha   90.00
_cell.angle_beta   90.00
_cell.angle_gamma   90.00
#
_symmetry.space_group_name_H-M   'P 1'
#
loop_
_entity.id
_entity.type
_entity.pdbx_description
1 polymer ?
#
loop_
_entity_poly.entity_id
_entity_poly.type
_entity_poly.pdbx_seq_one_letter_code
_entity_poly.pdbx_strand_id
1 'polypeptide(L)'
;MYGETWNLTDATEASLIGNVYRPWRDVPDITLPTGAHFTAFKAQRGDDLTIFFLYLDENNDIQQLSNDGGGWTPSSPEVMRGVDEGTDIACINRVFEDLDPQFFEPPPPETNLARCYFQRGGHVVEVQLQSDVWVDLGIVPIP
;
A
#
# COMPACT_ATOMS: atom_id res chain seq x y z
N MET A 1 -14.13 -35.84 10.56
CA MET A 1 -14.00 -34.91 9.43
C MET A 1 -15.35 -34.25 9.23
N TYR A 2 -15.52 -33.05 9.78
CA TYR A 2 -16.66 -32.18 9.48
C TYR A 2 -16.07 -30.94 8.82
N GLY A 3 -16.42 -30.74 7.55
CA GLY A 3 -16.14 -29.50 6.84
C GLY A 3 -17.24 -28.52 7.15
N GLU A 4 -16.87 -27.31 7.57
CA GLU A 4 -17.81 -26.20 7.72
C GLU A 4 -17.61 -25.23 6.55
N THR A 5 -18.67 -25.09 5.75
CA THR A 5 -18.83 -24.07 4.72
C THR A 5 -19.44 -22.83 5.39
N TRP A 6 -18.75 -21.69 5.33
CA TRP A 6 -19.25 -20.42 5.85
C TRP A 6 -19.92 -19.61 4.74
N ASN A 7 -21.25 -19.54 4.78
CA ASN A 7 -22.03 -18.59 3.96
C ASN A 7 -22.25 -17.30 4.75
N LEU A 8 -21.66 -16.19 4.27
CA LEU A 8 -21.86 -14.85 4.83
C LEU A 8 -23.08 -14.18 4.19
N THR A 9 -24.28 -14.57 4.58
CA THR A 9 -25.51 -13.81 4.27
C THR A 9 -26.50 -13.95 5.43
N ASP A 10 -26.26 -13.25 6.53
CA ASP A 10 -27.24 -12.43 7.26
C ASP A 10 -26.63 -11.99 8.59
N ALA A 11 -26.43 -10.70 8.77
CA ALA A 11 -26.08 -10.11 10.06
C ALA A 11 -26.97 -8.90 10.27
N THR A 12 -28.27 -9.15 10.43
CA THR A 12 -29.19 -8.19 11.03
C THR A 12 -29.43 -8.60 12.48
N GLU A 13 -29.22 -7.65 13.38
CA GLU A 13 -29.36 -7.70 14.84
C GLU A 13 -28.14 -8.17 15.66
N ALA A 14 -27.20 -7.25 15.88
CA ALA A 14 -26.24 -7.33 16.98
C ALA A 14 -26.62 -6.34 18.10
N SER A 15 -26.86 -6.92 19.28
CA SER A 15 -27.24 -6.27 20.54
C SER A 15 -26.10 -5.43 21.15
N LEU A 16 -26.50 -4.38 21.86
CA LEU A 16 -25.70 -3.29 22.43
C LEU A 16 -24.78 -3.76 23.59
N ILE A 17 -23.53 -4.10 23.28
CA ILE A 17 -22.38 -3.89 24.18
C ILE A 17 -21.17 -3.46 23.32
N GLY A 18 -20.97 -2.14 23.17
CA GLY A 18 -19.66 -1.47 22.98
C GLY A 18 -18.72 -1.89 21.84
N ASN A 19 -19.05 -2.86 20.99
CA ASN A 19 -18.24 -3.21 19.83
C ASN A 19 -18.58 -2.24 18.70
N VAL A 20 -17.68 -1.30 18.44
CA VAL A 20 -17.69 -0.51 17.21
C VAL A 20 -17.42 -1.49 16.06
N TYR A 21 -18.48 -2.12 15.57
CA TYR A 21 -18.46 -2.80 14.28
C TYR A 21 -18.39 -1.70 13.22
N ARG A 22 -17.17 -1.26 12.91
CA ARG A 22 -16.91 -0.52 11.67
C ARG A 22 -16.85 -1.58 10.58
N PRO A 23 -17.92 -1.78 9.77
CA PRO A 23 -17.78 -2.60 8.59
C PRO A 23 -16.59 -2.04 7.80
N TRP A 24 -15.75 -2.92 7.25
CA TRP A 24 -14.76 -2.53 6.26
C TRP A 24 -15.51 -1.87 5.10
N ARG A 25 -15.59 -0.54 5.13
CA ARG A 25 -16.11 0.27 4.03
C ARG A 25 -14.92 0.62 3.17
N ASP A 26 -15.13 0.60 1.86
CA ASP A 26 -14.13 0.98 0.87
C ASP A 26 -12.90 0.07 0.87
N VAL A 27 -13.12 -1.24 0.77
CA VAL A 27 -12.07 -2.21 0.36
C VAL A 27 -11.95 -2.14 -1.17
N PRO A 28 -10.75 -2.11 -1.76
CA PRO A 28 -10.62 -2.08 -3.20
C PRO A 28 -11.14 -3.38 -3.80
N ASP A 29 -11.92 -3.28 -4.89
CA ASP A 29 -12.34 -4.44 -5.67
C ASP A 29 -11.21 -4.81 -6.65
N ILE A 30 -10.36 -5.75 -6.22
CA ILE A 30 -9.24 -6.26 -7.02
C ILE A 30 -9.21 -7.78 -7.01
N THR A 31 -8.80 -8.35 -8.13
CA THR A 31 -8.46 -9.77 -8.23
C THR A 31 -6.95 -9.91 -8.19
N LEU A 32 -6.43 -10.54 -7.13
CA LEU A 32 -5.02 -10.89 -7.04
C LEU A 32 -4.80 -12.27 -7.65
N PRO A 33 -3.77 -12.45 -8.49
CA PRO A 33 -3.35 -13.78 -8.91
C PRO A 33 -3.04 -14.67 -7.69
N THR A 34 -3.24 -15.98 -7.85
CA THR A 34 -2.93 -16.93 -6.76
C THR A 34 -1.44 -16.88 -6.44
N GLY A 35 -1.09 -16.57 -5.19
CA GLY A 35 0.29 -16.41 -4.77
C GLY A 35 0.91 -15.05 -5.09
N ALA A 36 0.12 -14.09 -5.58
CA ALA A 36 0.62 -12.74 -5.81
C ALA A 36 1.03 -12.05 -4.50
N HIS A 37 2.16 -11.36 -4.57
CA HIS A 37 2.69 -10.54 -3.48
C HIS A 37 2.06 -9.15 -3.53
N PHE A 38 1.78 -8.60 -2.35
CA PHE A 38 1.23 -7.25 -2.21
C PHE A 38 1.82 -6.57 -0.97
N THR A 39 1.71 -5.25 -0.94
CA THR A 39 2.03 -4.43 0.23
C THR A 39 1.09 -3.25 0.31
N ALA A 40 0.93 -2.73 1.52
CA ALA A 40 0.12 -1.55 1.76
C ALA A 40 0.84 -0.64 2.74
N PHE A 41 0.77 0.67 2.49
CA PHE A 41 1.33 1.68 3.38
C PHE A 41 0.48 2.94 3.33
N LYS A 42 0.67 3.79 4.34
CA LYS A 42 0.09 5.13 4.37
C LYS A 42 1.19 6.16 4.18
N ALA A 43 0.92 7.19 3.41
CA ALA A 43 1.78 8.36 3.24
C ALA A 43 0.99 9.62 3.62
N GLN A 44 1.65 10.56 4.30
CA GLN A 44 1.03 11.78 4.80
C GLN A 44 1.68 12.99 4.15
N ARG A 45 0.86 13.88 3.59
CA ARG A 45 1.29 15.14 3.01
C ARG A 45 0.54 16.29 3.68
N GLY A 46 1.18 16.97 4.62
CA GLY A 46 0.46 17.92 5.47
C GLY A 46 -0.68 17.20 6.21
N ASP A 47 -1.91 17.66 6.01
CA ASP A 47 -3.11 17.07 6.61
C ASP A 47 -3.71 15.93 5.77
N ASP A 48 -3.23 15.73 4.53
CA ASP A 48 -3.75 14.71 3.62
C ASP A 48 -3.10 13.35 3.91
N LEU A 49 -3.93 12.33 4.11
CA LEU A 49 -3.49 10.95 4.31
C LEU A 49 -3.94 10.09 3.14
N THR A 50 -2.98 9.49 2.44
CA THR A 50 -3.26 8.59 1.32
C THR A 50 -2.81 7.18 1.68
N ILE A 51 -3.72 6.22 1.48
CA ILE A 51 -3.43 4.79 1.57
C ILE A 51 -3.01 4.32 0.18
N PHE A 52 -1.87 3.64 0.12
CA PHE A 52 -1.37 2.99 -1.08
C PHE A 52 -1.44 1.48 -0.91
N PHE A 53 -1.89 0.81 -1.96
CA PHE A 53 -1.89 -0.64 -2.08
C PHE A 53 -1.16 -1.01 -3.37
N LEU A 54 -0.03 -1.71 -3.25
CA LEU A 54 0.77 -2.17 -4.37
C LEU A 54 0.67 -3.68 -4.48
N TYR A 55 0.50 -4.21 -5.69
CA TYR A 55 0.33 -5.64 -5.91
C TYR A 55 0.82 -6.08 -7.29
N LEU A 56 1.21 -7.34 -7.42
CA LEU A 56 1.51 -7.93 -8.72
C LEU A 56 0.24 -8.35 -9.46
N ASP A 57 0.16 -7.99 -10.74
CA ASP A 57 -0.84 -8.53 -11.65
C ASP A 57 -0.38 -9.85 -12.31
N GLU A 58 -1.21 -10.38 -13.21
CA GLU A 58 -0.93 -11.62 -13.94
C GLU A 58 0.28 -11.52 -14.90
N ASN A 59 0.75 -10.32 -15.21
CA ASN A 59 1.90 -10.08 -16.08
C ASN A 59 3.20 -9.87 -15.28
N ASN A 60 3.17 -10.02 -13.95
CA ASN A 60 4.24 -9.64 -13.05
C ASN A 60 4.60 -8.15 -13.17
N ASP A 61 3.61 -7.28 -13.36
CA ASP A 61 3.80 -5.84 -13.20
C ASP A 61 3.21 -5.37 -11.86
N ILE A 62 3.91 -4.45 -11.18
CA ILE A 62 3.39 -3.84 -9.96
C ILE A 62 2.32 -2.81 -10.34
N GLN A 63 1.09 -3.09 -9.91
CA GLN A 63 -0.05 -2.19 -9.98
C GLN A 63 -0.21 -1.43 -8.66
N GLN A 64 -0.77 -0.23 -8.75
CA GLN A 64 -1.06 0.62 -7.59
C GLN A 64 -2.55 0.93 -7.49
N LEU A 65 -3.07 0.93 -6.27
CA LEU A 65 -4.28 1.66 -5.91
C LEU A 65 -3.93 2.70 -4.85
N SER A 66 -4.51 3.90 -4.97
CA SER A 66 -4.40 4.95 -3.96
C SER A 66 -5.79 5.40 -3.50
N ASN A 67 -5.95 5.67 -2.21
CA ASN A 67 -7.18 6.21 -1.63
C ASN A 67 -6.85 7.33 -0.64
N ASP A 68 -7.31 8.53 -0.95
CA ASP A 68 -7.16 9.77 -0.18
C ASP A 68 -8.42 10.12 0.65
N GLY A 69 -9.35 9.17 0.77
CA GLY A 69 -10.67 9.36 1.37
C GLY A 69 -11.80 9.55 0.35
N GLY A 70 -11.48 9.76 -0.94
CA GLY A 70 -12.45 9.86 -2.03
C GLY A 70 -12.81 8.54 -2.71
N GLY A 71 -12.13 7.44 -2.37
CA GLY A 71 -12.26 6.13 -3.01
C GLY A 71 -10.95 5.66 -3.66
N TRP A 72 -10.96 4.45 -4.19
CA TRP A 72 -9.76 3.84 -4.78
C TRP A 72 -9.53 4.29 -6.22
N THR A 73 -8.34 4.82 -6.48
CA THR A 73 -7.88 5.23 -7.80
C THR A 73 -6.77 4.28 -8.27
N PRO A 74 -6.97 3.51 -9.35
CA PRO A 74 -5.95 2.64 -9.90
C PRO A 74 -4.91 3.42 -10.72
N SER A 75 -3.65 2.99 -10.65
CA SER A 75 -2.57 3.48 -11.50
C SER A 75 -1.51 2.39 -11.70
N SER A 76 -0.63 2.60 -12.70
CA SER A 76 0.36 1.61 -13.13
C SER A 76 1.70 2.30 -13.38
N PRO A 77 2.49 2.59 -12.31
CA PRO A 77 3.69 3.41 -12.39
C PRO A 77 4.76 2.77 -13.28
N GLU A 78 5.23 3.50 -14.29
CA GLU A 78 6.19 2.97 -15.27
C GLU A 78 7.50 2.47 -14.62
N VAL A 79 7.99 3.17 -13.60
CA VAL A 79 9.22 2.81 -12.89
C VAL A 79 9.13 1.48 -12.12
N MET A 80 7.93 0.96 -11.89
CA MET A 80 7.66 -0.28 -11.16
C MET A 80 7.31 -1.46 -12.09
N ARG A 81 7.50 -1.32 -13.41
CA ARG A 81 7.24 -2.39 -14.38
C ARG A 81 8.43 -3.32 -14.58
N GLY A 82 8.15 -4.48 -15.16
CA GLY A 82 9.13 -5.46 -15.59
C GLY A 82 9.88 -6.09 -14.43
N VAL A 83 9.18 -6.36 -13.34
CA VAL A 83 9.78 -6.97 -12.15
C VAL A 83 9.98 -8.47 -12.35
N ASP A 84 10.87 -9.05 -11.54
CA ASP A 84 11.14 -10.47 -11.61
C ASP A 84 9.91 -11.28 -11.15
N GLU A 85 9.67 -12.42 -11.78
CA GLU A 85 8.57 -13.32 -11.42
C GLU A 85 8.67 -13.72 -9.95
N GLY A 86 7.56 -13.58 -9.21
CA GLY A 86 7.50 -13.91 -7.79
C GLY A 86 8.24 -12.92 -6.88
N THR A 87 8.58 -11.71 -7.35
CA THR A 87 9.17 -10.70 -6.48
C THR A 87 8.26 -10.38 -5.29
N ASP A 88 8.86 -10.27 -4.11
CA ASP A 88 8.22 -9.58 -2.98
C ASP A 88 8.23 -8.07 -3.20
N ILE A 89 7.25 -7.38 -2.62
CA ILE A 89 7.20 -5.91 -2.58
C ILE A 89 7.28 -5.48 -1.11
N ALA A 90 8.33 -4.77 -0.73
CA ALA A 90 8.49 -4.25 0.63
C ALA A 90 8.54 -2.73 0.60
N CYS A 91 7.71 -2.06 1.40
CA CYS A 91 7.71 -0.60 1.49
C CYS A 91 7.99 -0.14 2.92
N ILE A 92 8.83 0.88 3.04
CA ILE A 92 9.17 1.53 4.29
C ILE A 92 8.70 2.97 4.19
N ASN A 93 7.82 3.38 5.10
CA ASN A 93 7.39 4.76 5.22
C ASN A 93 8.04 5.40 6.45
N ARG A 94 8.50 6.65 6.31
CA ARG A 94 8.87 7.45 7.47
C ARG A 94 7.57 7.91 8.13
N VAL A 95 7.35 7.49 9.37
CA VAL A 95 6.31 8.08 10.23
C VAL A 95 6.93 9.30 10.90
N PHE A 96 6.32 10.46 10.69
CA PHE A 96 6.59 11.63 11.52
C PHE A 96 5.64 11.51 12.71
N GLU A 97 6.17 11.21 13.89
CA GLU A 97 5.36 11.20 15.11
C GLU A 97 4.87 12.62 15.41
N ASP A 98 3.63 12.74 15.89
CA ASP A 98 3.05 13.95 16.49
C ASP A 98 3.85 14.36 17.75
N LEU A 99 5.06 14.86 17.56
CA LEU A 99 5.82 15.54 18.60
C LEU A 99 5.32 16.97 18.71
N ASP A 100 5.03 17.38 19.93
CA ASP A 100 4.51 18.68 20.38
C ASP A 100 4.37 19.74 19.26
N PRO A 101 3.14 20.17 18.90
CA PRO A 101 2.90 21.15 17.83
C PRO A 101 3.60 22.50 18.04
N GLN A 102 4.19 22.76 19.21
CA GLN A 102 5.02 23.93 19.47
C GLN A 102 6.47 23.82 18.96
N PHE A 103 6.95 22.62 18.62
CA PHE A 103 8.37 22.36 18.31
C PHE A 103 8.62 21.64 16.98
N PHE A 104 7.58 21.21 16.27
CA PHE A 104 7.74 20.53 14.99
C PHE A 104 7.00 21.28 13.88
N GLU A 105 7.76 21.79 12.91
CA GLU A 105 7.18 22.14 11.62
C GLU A 105 6.81 20.83 10.91
N PRO A 106 5.58 20.68 10.40
CA PRO A 106 5.25 19.54 9.56
C PRO A 106 6.26 19.51 8.42
N PRO A 107 6.87 18.34 8.14
CA PRO A 107 7.91 18.25 7.14
C PRO A 107 7.29 18.67 5.79
N PRO A 108 8.05 19.37 4.92
CA PRO A 108 7.47 19.93 3.71
C PRO A 108 6.79 18.83 2.89
N PRO A 109 5.68 19.12 2.20
CA PRO A 109 4.86 18.13 1.49
C PRO A 109 5.63 17.27 0.47
N GLU A 110 6.79 17.74 0.02
CA GLU A 110 7.72 17.06 -0.88
C GLU A 110 8.55 15.94 -0.19
N THR A 111 8.43 15.80 1.14
CA THR A 111 9.20 14.84 1.94
C THR A 111 8.44 13.54 2.23
N ASN A 112 7.44 13.17 1.43
CA ASN A 112 6.95 11.80 1.51
C ASN A 112 8.11 10.85 1.18
N LEU A 113 8.50 10.01 2.15
CA LEU A 113 9.69 9.15 2.05
C LEU A 113 9.31 7.68 1.94
N ALA A 114 8.14 7.35 1.37
CA ALA A 114 7.83 5.95 1.11
C ALA A 114 8.84 5.41 0.10
N ARG A 115 9.68 4.48 0.55
CA ARG A 115 10.65 3.77 -0.27
C ARG A 115 10.16 2.35 -0.42
N CYS A 116 10.07 1.88 -1.65
CA CYS A 116 9.68 0.51 -1.94
C CYS A 116 10.82 -0.22 -2.63
N TYR A 117 10.92 -1.51 -2.33
CA TYR A 117 11.96 -2.41 -2.78
C TYR A 117 11.31 -3.63 -3.41
N PHE A 118 11.81 -4.00 -4.58
CA PHE A 118 11.40 -5.18 -5.35
C PHE A 118 12.57 -5.65 -6.22
N GLN A 119 12.44 -6.83 -6.82
CA GLN A 119 13.45 -7.42 -7.70
C GLN A 119 13.14 -7.12 -9.16
N ARG A 120 14.16 -6.72 -9.92
CA ARG A 120 14.08 -6.52 -11.37
C ARG A 120 15.44 -6.83 -12.00
N GLY A 121 15.45 -7.76 -12.95
CA GLY A 121 16.66 -8.20 -13.63
C GLY A 121 17.66 -8.89 -12.70
N GLY A 122 17.19 -9.59 -11.66
CA GLY A 122 18.02 -10.26 -10.66
C GLY A 122 18.62 -9.34 -9.60
N HIS A 123 18.23 -8.07 -9.58
CA HIS A 123 18.72 -7.06 -8.64
C HIS A 123 17.59 -6.51 -7.77
N VAL A 124 17.87 -6.17 -6.52
CA VAL A 124 16.94 -5.35 -5.72
C VAL A 124 17.01 -3.91 -6.22
N VAL A 125 15.86 -3.36 -6.58
CA VAL A 125 15.68 -1.98 -7.00
C VAL A 125 14.98 -1.21 -5.89
N GLU A 126 15.39 0.03 -5.69
CA GLU A 126 14.72 0.98 -4.80
C GLU A 126 13.97 2.03 -5.63
N VAL A 127 12.71 2.28 -5.27
CA VAL A 127 11.93 3.41 -5.79
C VAL A 127 11.42 4.26 -4.64
N GLN A 128 11.24 5.56 -4.88
CA GLN A 128 10.76 6.50 -3.89
C GLN A 128 9.52 7.23 -4.40
N LEU A 129 8.48 7.30 -3.57
CA LEU A 129 7.33 8.15 -3.82
C LEU A 129 7.70 9.60 -3.48
N GLN A 130 7.86 10.45 -4.49
CA GLN A 130 8.10 11.88 -4.32
C GLN A 130 6.85 12.64 -4.73
N SER A 131 6.23 13.32 -3.77
CA SER A 131 4.87 13.81 -3.91
C SER A 131 3.95 12.66 -4.34
N ASP A 132 3.53 12.58 -5.61
CA ASP A 132 2.64 11.54 -6.15
C ASP A 132 3.29 10.75 -7.31
N VAL A 133 4.59 10.94 -7.52
CA VAL A 133 5.34 10.33 -8.61
C VAL A 133 6.38 9.40 -8.04
N TRP A 134 6.45 8.19 -8.58
CA TRP A 134 7.51 7.26 -8.25
C TRP A 134 8.77 7.61 -9.02
N VAL A 135 9.88 7.72 -8.30
CA VAL A 135 11.20 7.97 -8.84
C VAL A 135 12.06 6.72 -8.61
N ASP A 136 12.67 6.23 -9.69
CA ASP A 136 13.65 5.14 -9.63
C ASP A 136 14.95 5.64 -9.00
N LEU A 137 15.37 5.02 -7.90
CA LEU A 137 16.63 5.32 -7.21
C LEU A 137 17.76 4.35 -7.62
N GLY A 138 17.44 3.32 -8.40
CA GLY A 138 18.38 2.36 -8.95
C GLY A 138 18.55 1.10 -8.12
N ILE A 139 19.64 0.38 -8.39
CA ILE A 139 19.95 -0.91 -7.77
C ILE A 139 20.50 -0.70 -6.36
N VAL A 140 19.94 -1.42 -5.39
CA VAL A 140 20.45 -1.50 -4.02
C VAL A 140 21.64 -2.48 -3.97
N PRO A 141 22.83 -2.02 -3.57
CA PRO A 141 23.98 -2.91 -3.40
C PRO A 141 23.74 -3.85 -2.22
N ILE A 142 23.78 -5.17 -2.48
CA ILE A 142 23.78 -6.19 -1.43
C ILE A 142 25.22 -6.67 -1.26
N PRO A 143 25.80 -6.54 -0.05
CA PRO A 143 27.19 -6.93 0.22
C PRO A 143 27.42 -8.45 0.18
#